data_AF-A0A857AWZ4-F1
#
_entry.id   AF-A0A857AWZ4-F1
#
_cell.length_a   1.000
_cell.length_b   1.000
_cell.length_c   1.000
_cell.angle_alpha   90.00
_cell.angle_beta   90.00
_cell.angle_gamma   90.00
#
_symmetry.space_group_name_H-M   'P 1'
#
loop_
_entity.id
_entity.type
_entity.pdbx_description
1 polymer ?
#
loop_
_entity_poly.entity_id
_entity_poly.type
_entity_poly.pdbx_seq_one_letter_code
_entity_poly.pdbx_strand_id
1 'polypeptide(L)'
;MKSREIKGNPKRNLWTIREELVQAIKELDFFSTNESSSIDFYSDNDLITALEESNHFDVTQTFEYSEKAKPKKAAIEVKNGLSYPRSKSVSKNALNKADYKCEINCDHPTFRRRNSPLNYTEPHHIVPMSKQDYFENSLDVEENIISLCCNCHKQIHLGKGFEDMLRKIYAERKDVLKKAGIEILLEDLILFYKMEGN
;
A
#
# COMPACT_ATOMS: atom_id res chain seq x y z
N MET A 1 14.86 45.74 8.01
CA MET A 1 14.66 44.88 9.19
C MET A 1 16.02 44.35 9.62
N LYS A 2 16.46 44.60 10.87
CA LYS A 2 17.80 44.25 11.34
C LYS A 2 17.89 42.74 11.61
N SER A 3 18.78 42.05 10.89
CA SER A 3 19.11 40.65 11.08
C SER A 3 19.82 40.44 12.43
N ARG A 4 19.29 39.55 13.27
CA ARG A 4 19.99 39.06 14.46
C ARG A 4 21.08 38.09 14.01
N GLU A 5 22.34 38.41 14.28
CA GLU A 5 23.46 37.50 14.09
C GLU A 5 23.44 36.41 15.18
N ILE A 6 23.21 35.16 14.77
CA ILE A 6 23.32 34.00 15.66
C ILE A 6 24.79 33.57 15.64
N LYS A 7 25.49 33.76 16.76
CA LYS A 7 26.86 33.24 16.96
C LYS A 7 26.81 31.73 17.11
N GLY A 8 27.09 31.01 16.03
CA GLY A 8 27.29 29.57 16.03
C GLY A 8 27.50 29.08 14.60
N ASN A 9 28.55 28.28 14.38
CA ASN A 9 28.82 27.69 13.07
C ASN A 9 27.56 26.89 12.63
N PRO A 10 26.91 27.22 11.51
CA PRO A 10 25.63 26.60 11.15
C PRO A 10 25.83 25.09 11.03
N LYS A 11 25.10 24.33 11.85
CA LYS A 11 25.06 22.88 11.72
C LYS A 11 24.60 22.57 10.30
N ARG A 12 25.46 21.93 9.53
CA ARG A 12 25.19 21.50 8.16
C ARG A 12 23.81 20.82 8.10
N ASN A 13 22.89 21.47 7.39
CA ASN A 13 21.75 20.89 6.69
C ASN A 13 20.61 20.31 7.56
N LEU A 14 20.15 21.04 8.58
CA LEU A 14 18.81 20.79 9.12
C LEU A 14 17.81 21.68 8.38
N TRP A 15 17.15 21.13 7.36
CA TRP A 15 16.06 21.81 6.66
C TRP A 15 14.83 21.85 7.57
N THR A 16 14.77 22.82 8.48
CA THR A 16 13.56 23.06 9.27
C THR A 16 12.59 23.91 8.46
N ILE A 17 11.38 23.40 8.28
CA ILE A 17 10.27 24.15 7.68
C ILE A 17 10.05 25.40 8.53
N ARG A 18 9.91 26.57 7.88
CA ARG A 18 9.63 27.83 8.58
C ARG A 18 8.29 27.73 9.30
N GLU A 19 8.20 28.21 10.53
CA GLU A 19 6.97 28.17 11.33
C GLU A 19 5.79 28.85 10.61
N GLU A 20 6.07 29.95 9.90
CA GLU A 20 5.09 30.64 9.05
C GLU A 20 4.52 29.74 7.94
N LEU A 21 5.35 28.87 7.36
CA LEU A 21 4.91 27.90 6.35
C LEU A 21 4.09 26.77 6.98
N VAL A 22 4.49 26.29 8.17
CA VAL A 22 3.69 25.29 8.93
C VAL A 22 2.31 25.86 9.29
N GLN A 23 2.26 27.12 9.70
CA GLN A 23 1.02 27.82 10.06
C GLN A 23 0.14 28.05 8.83
N ALA A 24 0.71 28.51 7.72
CA ALA A 24 -0.02 28.67 6.46
C ALA A 24 -0.57 27.33 5.93
N ILE A 25 0.20 26.25 6.02
CA ILE A 25 -0.24 24.89 5.65
C ILE A 25 -1.45 24.44 6.48
N LYS A 26 -1.43 24.71 7.79
CA LYS A 26 -2.55 24.39 8.70
C LYS A 26 -3.79 25.24 8.41
N GLU A 27 -3.60 26.53 8.12
CA GLU A 27 -4.69 27.48 7.82
C GLU A 27 -5.33 27.24 6.44
N LEU A 28 -4.55 26.73 5.48
CA LEU A 28 -5.03 26.40 4.14
C LEU A 28 -5.80 25.08 4.08
N ASP A 29 -5.89 24.33 5.19
CA ASP A 29 -6.50 23.00 5.26
C ASP A 29 -5.96 22.06 4.14
N PHE A 30 -4.71 22.32 3.71
CA PHE A 30 -4.12 21.75 2.48
C PHE A 30 -3.96 20.23 2.54
N PHE A 31 -4.00 19.65 3.75
CA PHE A 31 -3.91 18.21 4.01
C PHE A 31 -5.22 17.58 4.52
N SER A 32 -6.30 18.36 4.63
CA SER A 32 -7.61 17.92 5.11
C SER A 32 -8.53 17.46 3.98
N THR A 33 -8.07 17.55 2.73
CA THR A 33 -8.82 17.00 1.60
C THR A 33 -8.98 15.50 1.79
N ASN A 34 -10.25 15.15 1.89
CA ASN A 34 -10.89 13.88 2.17
C ASN A 34 -10.71 12.87 1.01
N GLU A 35 -9.51 12.78 0.43
CA GLU A 35 -9.26 11.93 -0.73
C GLU A 35 -8.67 10.60 -0.28
N SER A 36 -9.56 9.60 -0.21
CA SER A 36 -9.23 8.21 0.12
C SER A 36 -8.12 7.63 -0.78
N SER A 37 -7.98 8.11 -2.03
CA SER A 37 -6.91 7.68 -2.96
C SER A 37 -5.53 7.94 -2.40
N SER A 38 -5.34 9.16 -1.90
CA SER A 38 -4.04 9.60 -1.43
C SER A 38 -3.59 8.70 -0.28
N ILE A 39 -4.52 8.35 0.62
CA ILE A 39 -4.23 7.56 1.82
C ILE A 39 -3.82 6.12 1.52
N ASP A 40 -4.48 5.44 0.57
CA ASP A 40 -4.15 4.06 0.19
C ASP A 40 -2.90 4.01 -0.69
N PHE A 41 -2.72 4.97 -1.61
CA PHE A 41 -1.49 5.08 -2.40
C PHE A 41 -0.26 5.35 -1.54
N TYR A 42 -0.33 6.31 -0.60
CA TYR A 42 0.78 6.57 0.34
C TYR A 42 1.05 5.36 1.25
N SER A 43 -0.02 4.67 1.65
CA SER A 43 0.05 3.45 2.44
C SER A 43 0.80 2.29 1.78
N ASP A 44 0.56 2.07 0.49
CA ASP A 44 1.27 1.05 -0.28
C ASP A 44 2.76 1.39 -0.39
N ASN A 45 3.08 2.67 -0.63
CA ASN A 45 4.46 3.15 -0.69
C ASN A 45 5.20 2.99 0.65
N ASP A 46 4.53 3.25 1.77
CA ASP A 46 5.07 3.03 3.11
C ASP A 46 5.38 1.55 3.34
N LEU A 47 4.47 0.66 2.91
CA LEU A 47 4.65 -0.78 2.99
C LEU A 47 5.84 -1.26 2.15
N ILE A 48 5.95 -0.78 0.91
CA ILE A 48 7.07 -1.05 0.00
C ILE A 48 8.39 -0.63 0.66
N THR A 49 8.47 0.61 1.14
CA THR A 49 9.66 1.15 1.81
C THR A 49 10.06 0.28 3.00
N ALA A 50 9.08 -0.08 3.83
CA ALA A 50 9.31 -0.88 5.02
C ALA A 50 9.77 -2.32 4.71
N LEU A 51 9.41 -2.86 3.53
CA LEU A 51 9.91 -4.14 3.04
C LEU A 51 11.36 -4.03 2.56
N GLU A 52 11.71 -3.00 1.79
CA GLU A 52 13.08 -2.78 1.31
C GLU A 52 14.08 -2.61 2.45
N GLU A 53 13.71 -1.88 3.51
CA GLU A 53 14.57 -1.70 4.69
C GLU A 53 14.94 -3.02 5.37
N SER A 54 14.04 -4.00 5.34
CA SER A 54 14.27 -5.29 6.00
C SER A 54 15.29 -6.17 5.27
N ASN A 55 15.52 -5.94 3.97
CA ASN A 55 16.50 -6.61 3.08
C ASN A 55 16.57 -8.16 3.15
N HIS A 56 15.61 -8.83 3.78
CA HIS A 56 15.65 -10.28 3.98
C HIS A 56 14.65 -10.94 3.06
N PHE A 57 15.00 -11.13 1.79
CA PHE A 57 14.23 -11.95 0.86
C PHE A 57 14.90 -13.31 0.71
N ASP A 58 14.18 -14.38 1.02
CA ASP A 58 14.71 -15.75 0.91
C ASP A 58 14.15 -16.37 -0.37
N VAL A 59 15.02 -16.89 -1.21
CA VAL A 59 14.68 -17.50 -2.50
C VAL A 59 14.08 -18.91 -2.31
N THR A 60 14.29 -19.53 -1.16
CA THR A 60 13.98 -20.95 -0.93
C THR A 60 12.62 -21.20 -0.26
N GLN A 61 11.97 -20.15 0.22
CA GLN A 61 10.71 -20.29 0.92
C GLN A 61 9.56 -20.37 -0.09
N THR A 62 8.76 -21.43 -0.08
CA THR A 62 7.50 -21.49 -0.82
C THR A 62 6.35 -21.19 0.14
N PHE A 63 5.40 -20.34 -0.26
CA PHE A 63 4.23 -20.01 0.55
C PHE A 63 2.95 -20.50 -0.12
N GLU A 64 2.07 -21.10 0.69
CA GLU A 64 0.73 -21.49 0.26
C GLU A 64 -0.33 -20.80 1.12
N TYR A 65 -1.49 -20.54 0.52
CA TYR A 65 -2.57 -19.88 1.23
C TYR A 65 -3.04 -20.70 2.40
N SER A 66 -3.28 -20.01 3.51
CA SER A 66 -3.85 -20.62 4.70
C SER A 66 -5.35 -20.83 4.55
N GLU A 67 -6.00 -20.07 3.65
CA GLU A 67 -7.44 -20.07 3.37
C GLU A 67 -8.28 -19.92 4.64
N LYS A 68 -7.75 -19.21 5.64
CA LYS A 68 -8.38 -19.01 6.94
C LYS A 68 -8.49 -17.54 7.24
N ALA A 69 -9.68 -17.15 7.69
CA ALA A 69 -9.90 -15.82 8.24
C ALA A 69 -8.96 -15.54 9.43
N LYS A 70 -8.38 -14.35 9.43
CA LYS A 70 -7.58 -13.83 10.54
C LYS A 70 -8.39 -12.75 11.27
N PRO A 71 -8.36 -12.70 12.60
CA PRO A 71 -9.06 -11.65 13.34
C PRO A 71 -8.45 -10.28 13.02
N LYS A 72 -9.31 -9.26 12.85
CA LYS A 72 -8.83 -7.89 12.64
C LYS A 72 -8.09 -7.37 13.86
N LYS A 73 -6.98 -6.67 13.64
CA LYS A 73 -6.21 -5.99 14.69
C LYS A 73 -6.91 -4.68 15.06
N ALA A 74 -6.66 -4.19 16.27
CA ALA A 74 -7.14 -2.86 16.68
C ALA A 74 -6.50 -1.77 15.80
N ALA A 75 -7.30 -0.77 15.43
CA ALA A 75 -6.78 0.42 14.78
C ALA A 75 -5.85 1.19 15.72
N ILE A 76 -4.82 1.81 15.15
CA ILE A 76 -3.88 2.68 15.84
C ILE A 76 -4.16 4.13 15.46
N GLU A 77 -4.01 5.04 16.42
CA GLU A 77 -4.14 6.47 16.18
C GLU A 77 -2.88 6.98 15.47
N VAL A 78 -3.08 7.65 14.34
CA VAL A 78 -2.04 8.32 13.55
C VAL A 78 -2.40 9.80 13.43
N LYS A 79 -1.44 10.64 13.03
CA LYS A 79 -1.58 12.11 13.02
C LYS A 79 -2.85 12.62 12.34
N ASN A 80 -3.39 11.87 11.37
CA ASN A 80 -4.55 12.26 10.56
C ASN A 80 -5.71 11.23 10.64
N GLY A 81 -5.82 10.43 11.71
CA GLY A 81 -6.95 9.54 11.91
C GLY A 81 -6.60 8.17 12.48
N LEU A 82 -7.37 7.15 12.11
CA LEU A 82 -7.13 5.76 12.48
C LEU A 82 -6.46 5.01 11.32
N SER A 83 -5.50 4.15 11.64
CA SER A 83 -4.83 3.29 10.67
C SER A 83 -4.78 1.86 11.18
N TYR A 84 -4.87 0.90 10.26
CA TYR A 84 -4.78 -0.52 10.59
C TYR A 84 -3.37 -1.06 10.35
N PRO A 85 -2.76 -1.75 11.33
CA PRO A 85 -1.36 -2.19 11.23
C PRO A 85 -1.19 -3.32 10.21
N ARG A 86 -0.31 -3.08 9.23
CA ARG A 86 0.07 -4.05 8.19
C ARG A 86 1.25 -4.90 8.60
N SER A 87 1.28 -6.15 8.16
CA SER A 87 2.37 -7.08 8.43
C SER A 87 3.30 -7.25 7.22
N LYS A 88 4.57 -6.89 7.40
CA LYS A 88 5.62 -7.11 6.39
C LYS A 88 5.72 -8.58 5.95
N SER A 89 5.52 -9.51 6.88
CA SER A 89 5.58 -10.93 6.59
C SER A 89 4.48 -11.37 5.62
N VAL A 90 3.27 -10.81 5.77
CA VAL A 90 2.11 -11.14 4.93
C VAL A 90 2.37 -10.67 3.51
N SER A 91 2.82 -9.43 3.34
CA SER A 91 3.20 -8.91 2.01
C SER A 91 4.33 -9.71 1.37
N LYS A 92 5.38 -10.03 2.13
CA LYS A 92 6.49 -10.84 1.64
C LYS A 92 6.03 -12.23 1.19
N ASN A 93 5.17 -12.89 1.97
CA ASN A 93 4.60 -14.19 1.62
C ASN A 93 3.79 -14.13 0.33
N ALA A 94 2.97 -13.09 0.14
CA ALA A 94 2.19 -12.90 -1.08
C ALA A 94 3.08 -12.68 -2.31
N LEU A 95 4.08 -11.80 -2.22
CA LEU A 95 5.06 -11.59 -3.30
C LEU A 95 5.83 -12.87 -3.65
N ASN A 96 6.18 -13.64 -2.63
CA ASN A 96 6.88 -14.89 -2.80
C ASN A 96 6.02 -15.95 -3.49
N LYS A 97 4.73 -16.05 -3.12
CA LYS A 97 3.78 -16.93 -3.81
C LYS A 97 3.58 -16.57 -5.29
N ALA A 98 3.75 -15.30 -5.65
CA ALA A 98 3.71 -14.84 -7.03
C ALA A 98 5.06 -14.99 -7.76
N ASP A 99 6.06 -15.68 -7.17
CA ASP A 99 7.44 -15.78 -7.67
C ASP A 99 8.07 -14.41 -7.98
N TYR A 100 7.64 -13.36 -7.26
CA TYR A 100 8.00 -11.97 -7.52
C TYR A 100 7.75 -11.55 -8.98
N LYS A 101 6.67 -12.05 -9.58
CA LYS A 101 6.15 -11.66 -10.90
C LYS A 101 4.87 -10.85 -10.75
N CYS A 102 4.55 -10.08 -11.79
CA CYS A 102 3.29 -9.37 -11.84
C CYS A 102 2.15 -10.36 -12.13
N GLU A 103 1.11 -10.35 -11.31
CA GLU A 103 -0.02 -11.28 -11.45
C GLU A 103 -1.03 -10.82 -12.51
N ILE A 104 -0.99 -9.55 -12.93
CA ILE A 104 -1.77 -9.08 -14.09
C ILE A 104 -1.22 -9.68 -15.38
N ASN A 105 0.10 -9.77 -15.51
CA ASN A 105 0.78 -10.41 -16.62
C ASN A 105 2.21 -10.77 -16.19
N CYS A 106 2.53 -12.05 -16.17
CA CYS A 106 3.84 -12.57 -15.76
C CYS A 106 4.99 -12.12 -16.67
N ASP A 107 4.69 -11.70 -17.89
CA ASP A 107 5.67 -11.23 -18.88
C ASP A 107 5.93 -9.73 -18.79
N HIS A 108 5.23 -9.00 -17.91
CA HIS A 108 5.51 -7.58 -17.71
C HIS A 108 6.95 -7.35 -17.25
N PRO A 109 7.65 -6.37 -17.85
CA PRO A 109 9.04 -6.10 -17.50
C PRO A 109 9.15 -5.62 -16.05
N THR A 110 10.06 -6.24 -15.32
CA THR A 110 10.51 -5.84 -13.98
C THR A 110 12.03 -5.72 -13.98
N PHE A 111 12.59 -5.11 -12.95
CA PHE A 111 14.04 -5.07 -12.73
C PHE A 111 14.43 -5.95 -11.54
N ARG A 112 15.71 -6.32 -11.45
CA ARG A 112 16.23 -7.03 -10.27
C ARG A 112 16.42 -6.08 -9.10
N ARG A 113 16.10 -6.54 -7.90
CA ARG A 113 16.37 -5.81 -6.66
C ARG A 113 17.87 -5.57 -6.49
N ARG A 114 18.26 -4.43 -5.90
CA ARG A 114 19.67 -4.05 -5.76
C ARG A 114 20.48 -5.07 -4.94
N ASN A 115 19.87 -5.59 -3.87
CA ASN A 115 20.52 -6.47 -2.90
C ASN A 115 19.94 -7.89 -2.90
N SER A 116 19.23 -8.29 -3.95
CA SER A 116 18.59 -9.61 -4.03
C SER A 116 18.56 -10.12 -5.48
N PRO A 117 18.69 -11.44 -5.71
CA PRO A 117 18.57 -12.01 -7.05
C PRO A 117 17.14 -11.97 -7.60
N LEU A 118 16.16 -11.61 -6.77
CA LEU A 118 14.74 -11.60 -7.10
C LEU A 118 14.33 -10.37 -7.90
N ASN A 119 13.27 -10.52 -8.68
CA ASN A 119 12.63 -9.41 -9.37
C ASN A 119 11.93 -8.48 -8.37
N TYR A 120 11.80 -7.22 -8.78
CA TYR A 120 11.09 -6.20 -8.03
C TYR A 120 9.63 -6.15 -8.46
N THR A 121 8.74 -6.40 -7.49
CA THR A 121 7.30 -6.20 -7.56
C THR A 121 6.81 -5.59 -6.26
N GLU A 122 5.67 -4.93 -6.35
CA GLU A 122 5.04 -4.14 -5.30
C GLU A 122 3.81 -4.89 -4.79
N PRO A 123 3.69 -5.11 -3.47
CA PRO A 123 2.50 -5.71 -2.90
C PRO A 123 1.39 -4.65 -2.87
N HIS A 124 0.18 -5.07 -3.23
CA HIS A 124 -0.98 -4.21 -3.23
C HIS A 124 -2.17 -4.96 -2.62
N HIS A 125 -2.87 -4.35 -1.67
CA HIS A 125 -4.10 -4.93 -1.13
C HIS A 125 -5.23 -4.77 -2.15
N ILE A 126 -5.84 -5.88 -2.58
CA ILE A 126 -6.94 -5.91 -3.57
C ILE A 126 -8.17 -5.20 -3.00
N VAL A 127 -8.58 -5.56 -1.78
CA VAL A 127 -9.54 -4.75 -1.02
C VAL A 127 -8.72 -3.73 -0.22
N PRO A 128 -8.88 -2.42 -0.46
CA PRO A 128 -8.05 -1.40 0.18
C PRO A 128 -8.13 -1.43 1.70
N MET A 129 -6.99 -1.21 2.36
CA MET A 129 -6.91 -1.24 3.82
C MET A 129 -7.71 -0.12 4.49
N SER A 130 -7.96 1.01 3.80
CA SER A 130 -8.88 2.05 4.27
C SER A 130 -10.31 1.55 4.51
N LYS A 131 -10.70 0.41 3.92
CA LYS A 131 -12.04 -0.18 4.05
C LYS A 131 -12.12 -1.25 5.13
N GLN A 132 -11.09 -1.43 5.95
CA GLN A 132 -11.06 -2.47 7.01
C GLN A 132 -12.25 -2.41 7.97
N ASP A 133 -12.84 -1.23 8.20
CA ASP A 133 -14.02 -1.07 9.06
C ASP A 133 -15.28 -1.75 8.52
N TYR A 134 -15.38 -1.95 7.19
CA TYR A 134 -16.49 -2.66 6.56
C TYR A 134 -16.40 -4.18 6.71
N PHE A 135 -15.30 -4.70 7.25
CA PHE A 135 -15.05 -6.13 7.38
C PHE A 135 -14.87 -6.55 8.85
N GLU A 136 -15.40 -7.71 9.20
CA GLU A 136 -15.21 -8.32 10.51
C GLU A 136 -13.81 -8.93 10.65
N ASN A 137 -13.30 -9.49 9.55
CA ASN A 137 -11.99 -10.15 9.47
C ASN A 137 -10.91 -9.18 8.96
N SER A 138 -9.65 -9.51 9.22
CA SER A 138 -8.48 -8.75 8.77
C SER A 138 -8.38 -8.73 7.24
N LEU A 139 -8.22 -7.55 6.66
CA LEU A 139 -7.84 -7.35 5.26
C LEU A 139 -6.33 -7.57 5.03
N ASP A 140 -5.53 -7.51 6.09
CA ASP A 140 -4.08 -7.80 6.06
C ASP A 140 -3.82 -9.32 6.07
N VAL A 141 -4.17 -9.98 4.96
CA VAL A 141 -4.01 -11.42 4.70
C VAL A 141 -3.37 -11.64 3.32
N GLU A 142 -2.61 -12.72 3.15
CA GLU A 142 -1.87 -12.98 1.92
C GLU A 142 -2.79 -13.15 0.71
N GLU A 143 -4.00 -13.66 0.95
CA GLU A 143 -5.07 -13.84 -0.03
C GLU A 143 -5.57 -12.52 -0.63
N ASN A 144 -5.48 -11.43 0.13
CA ASN A 144 -5.90 -10.08 -0.26
C ASN A 144 -4.73 -9.24 -0.82
N ILE A 145 -3.53 -9.79 -0.94
CA ILE A 145 -2.39 -9.06 -1.51
C ILE A 145 -2.05 -9.63 -2.88
N ILE A 146 -1.94 -8.75 -3.87
CA ILE A 146 -1.49 -9.05 -5.23
C ILE A 146 -0.11 -8.45 -5.48
N SER A 147 0.74 -9.19 -6.18
CA SER A 147 2.06 -8.77 -6.64
C SER A 147 1.96 -8.06 -7.99
N LEU A 148 2.31 -6.77 -8.03
CA LEU A 148 2.22 -5.93 -9.23
C LEU A 148 3.60 -5.41 -9.65
N CYS A 149 3.81 -5.19 -10.96
CA CYS A 149 4.92 -4.35 -11.40
C CYS A 149 4.57 -2.86 -11.18
N CYS A 150 5.58 -1.99 -11.16
CA CYS A 150 5.39 -0.55 -10.92
C CYS A 150 4.36 0.11 -11.84
N ASN A 151 4.24 -0.38 -13.09
CA ASN A 151 3.27 0.16 -14.03
C ASN A 151 1.85 -0.26 -13.66
N CYS A 152 1.62 -1.54 -13.34
CA CYS A 152 0.30 -2.02 -12.94
C CYS A 152 -0.13 -1.44 -11.60
N HIS A 153 0.80 -1.30 -10.64
CA HIS A 153 0.53 -0.68 -9.35
C HIS A 153 0.12 0.79 -9.50
N LYS A 154 0.78 1.55 -10.38
CA LYS A 154 0.33 2.92 -10.68
C LYS A 154 -0.95 2.96 -11.48
N GLN A 155 -1.15 2.03 -12.42
CA GLN A 155 -2.34 2.01 -13.26
C GLN A 155 -3.61 1.69 -12.46
N ILE A 156 -3.54 0.79 -11.47
CA ILE A 156 -4.73 0.45 -10.67
C ILE A 156 -5.21 1.64 -9.83
N HIS A 157 -4.28 2.50 -9.39
CA HIS A 157 -4.57 3.70 -8.60
C HIS A 157 -4.90 4.95 -9.43
N LEU A 158 -4.19 5.17 -10.54
CA LEU A 158 -4.20 6.45 -11.27
C LEU A 158 -4.57 6.32 -12.75
N GLY A 159 -4.56 5.10 -13.27
CA GLY A 159 -4.69 4.83 -14.69
C GLY A 159 -6.13 4.62 -15.13
N LYS A 160 -6.42 4.95 -16.40
CA LYS A 160 -7.67 4.51 -17.03
C LYS A 160 -7.66 2.99 -17.22
N GLY A 161 -8.85 2.38 -17.21
CA GLY A 161 -9.01 0.94 -17.41
C GLY A 161 -8.59 0.10 -16.20
N PHE A 162 -8.46 0.69 -15.02
CA PHE A 162 -8.26 -0.05 -13.77
C PHE A 162 -9.45 -0.99 -13.49
N GLU A 163 -10.66 -0.66 -13.98
CA GLU A 163 -11.83 -1.52 -13.82
C GLU A 163 -11.64 -2.88 -14.50
N ASP A 164 -11.03 -2.92 -15.69
CA ASP A 164 -10.75 -4.16 -16.40
C ASP A 164 -9.68 -5.00 -15.66
N MET A 165 -8.71 -4.32 -15.05
CA MET A 165 -7.73 -4.98 -14.16
C MET A 165 -8.44 -5.58 -12.94
N LEU A 166 -9.29 -4.82 -12.26
CA LEU A 166 -10.06 -5.30 -11.10
C LEU A 166 -10.98 -6.47 -11.46
N ARG A 167 -11.63 -6.44 -12.63
CA ARG A 167 -12.44 -7.57 -13.13
C ARG A 167 -11.62 -8.85 -13.24
N LYS A 168 -10.41 -8.75 -13.80
CA LYS A 168 -9.49 -9.89 -13.93
C LYS A 168 -9.07 -10.40 -12.55
N ILE A 169 -8.57 -9.50 -11.68
CA ILE A 169 -8.14 -9.84 -10.32
C ILE A 169 -9.28 -10.52 -9.56
N TYR A 170 -10.47 -9.95 -9.59
CA TYR A 170 -11.65 -10.48 -8.89
C TYR A 170 -12.02 -11.88 -9.39
N ALA A 171 -12.03 -12.10 -10.71
CA ALA A 171 -12.33 -13.41 -11.28
C ALA A 171 -11.36 -14.50 -10.78
N GLU A 172 -10.09 -14.15 -10.59
CA GLU A 172 -9.05 -15.06 -10.09
C GLU A 172 -9.05 -15.21 -8.56
N ARG A 173 -9.51 -14.20 -7.81
CA ARG A 173 -9.33 -14.11 -6.34
C ARG A 173 -10.60 -14.26 -5.51
N LYS A 174 -11.80 -14.12 -6.08
CA LYS A 174 -13.08 -14.12 -5.34
C LYS A 174 -13.24 -15.29 -4.36
N ASP A 175 -12.89 -16.51 -4.78
CA ASP A 175 -13.13 -17.70 -3.98
C ASP A 175 -12.13 -17.79 -2.81
N VAL A 176 -10.89 -17.37 -3.06
CA VAL A 176 -9.81 -17.33 -2.06
C VAL A 176 -10.08 -16.22 -1.03
N LEU A 177 -10.51 -15.04 -1.47
CA LEU A 177 -10.94 -13.94 -0.59
C LEU A 177 -12.09 -14.36 0.31
N LYS A 178 -13.10 -15.03 -0.27
CA LYS A 178 -14.25 -15.54 0.49
C LYS A 178 -13.83 -16.53 1.58
N LYS A 179 -12.92 -17.46 1.28
CA LYS A 179 -12.36 -18.38 2.29
C LYS A 179 -11.56 -17.66 3.39
N ALA A 180 -10.87 -16.58 3.04
CA ALA A 180 -10.21 -15.70 4.00
C ALA A 180 -11.20 -14.81 4.81
N GLY A 181 -12.51 -14.97 4.61
CA GLY A 181 -13.54 -14.21 5.33
C GLY A 181 -13.74 -12.79 4.80
N ILE A 182 -13.36 -12.54 3.54
CA ILE A 182 -13.52 -11.26 2.83
C ILE A 182 -14.52 -11.50 1.70
N GLU A 183 -15.80 -11.25 1.96
CA GLU A 183 -16.85 -11.32 0.95
C GLU A 183 -17.14 -9.92 0.42
N ILE A 184 -16.93 -9.73 -0.88
CA ILE A 184 -17.12 -8.45 -1.55
C ILE A 184 -17.65 -8.69 -2.97
N LEU A 185 -18.56 -7.83 -3.43
CA LEU A 185 -19.02 -7.85 -4.82
C LEU A 185 -18.03 -7.08 -5.71
N LEU A 186 -17.96 -7.46 -6.98
CA LEU A 186 -17.09 -6.79 -7.94
C LEU A 186 -17.45 -5.29 -8.09
N GLU A 187 -18.74 -4.96 -8.03
CA GLU A 187 -19.24 -3.60 -8.12
C GLU A 187 -18.76 -2.74 -6.94
N ASP A 188 -18.79 -3.30 -5.72
CA ASP A 188 -18.31 -2.63 -4.51
C ASP A 188 -16.80 -2.45 -4.53
N LEU A 189 -16.08 -3.47 -5.01
CA LEU A 189 -14.63 -3.38 -5.21
C LEU A 189 -14.28 -2.25 -6.16
N ILE A 190 -14.92 -2.18 -7.33
CA ILE A 190 -14.70 -1.08 -8.29
C ILE A 190 -15.08 0.27 -7.67
N LEU A 191 -16.14 0.33 -6.87
CA LEU A 191 -16.56 1.55 -6.19
C LEU A 191 -15.50 2.05 -5.21
N PHE A 192 -14.85 1.17 -4.46
CA PHE A 192 -13.76 1.56 -3.55
C PHE A 192 -12.63 2.31 -4.27
N TYR A 193 -12.19 1.82 -5.43
CA TYR A 193 -11.16 2.49 -6.24
C TYR A 193 -11.68 3.74 -6.99
N LYS A 194 -12.97 3.83 -7.29
CA LYS A 194 -13.55 5.08 -7.87
C LYS A 194 -13.63 6.21 -6.86
N MET A 195 -13.93 5.88 -5.61
CA MET A 195 -13.94 6.86 -4.51
C MET A 195 -12.53 7.27 -4.09
N GLU A 196 -11.51 6.57 -4.57
CA GLU A 196 -10.13 7.00 -4.46
C GLU A 196 -9.88 8.15 -5.44
N GLY A 197 -10.15 8.03 -6.74
CA GLY A 197 -9.81 9.05 -7.75
C GLY A 197 -10.68 10.32 -7.84
N ASN A 198 -11.52 10.60 -6.82
CA ASN A 198 -12.36 11.81 -6.70
C ASN A 198 -11.91 12.67 -5.51
#